data_AF-A0A126PIP7-F1
#
_entry.id   AF-A0A126PIP7-F1
#
_cell.length_a   1.000
_cell.length_b   1.000
_cell.length_c   1.000
_cell.angle_alpha   90.00
_cell.angle_beta   90.00
_cell.angle_gamma   90.00
#
_symmetry.space_group_name_H-M   'P 1'
#
loop_
_entity.id
_entity.type
_entity.pdbx_description
1 polymer ?
#
loop_
_entity_poly.entity_id
_entity_poly.type
_entity_poly.pdbx_seq_one_letter_code
_entity_poly.pdbx_strand_id
1 'polypeptide(L)'
;MLAQAEAGTAAVYFADAAHPTHNTRATHVWTATGQQRPMLTVSGRERVNLNAALNAVVATEPYLDETDCVNAQSTRRLYEQLLEAHP
;
A
#
# COMPACT_ATOMS: atom_id res chain seq x y z
N MET A 1 3.96 -4.83 24.00
CA MET A 1 4.24 -4.02 22.79
C MET A 1 3.17 -2.97 22.56
N LEU A 2 1.92 -3.29 22.23
CA LEU A 2 0.89 -2.26 21.99
C LEU A 2 0.64 -1.33 23.19
N ALA A 3 0.49 -1.87 24.40
CA ALA A 3 0.36 -1.07 25.62
C ALA A 3 1.57 -0.14 25.89
N GLN A 4 2.77 -0.52 25.44
CA GLN A 4 3.98 0.33 25.55
C GLN A 4 3.96 1.45 24.51
N ALA A 5 3.42 1.17 23.32
CA ALA A 5 3.20 2.18 22.29
C ALA A 5 2.14 3.20 22.69
N GLU A 6 1.03 2.76 23.28
CA GLU A 6 0.01 3.64 23.85
C GLU A 6 0.56 4.50 25.00
N ALA A 7 1.47 3.94 25.80
CA ALA A 7 2.18 4.66 26.85
C ALA A 7 3.33 5.56 26.32
N GLY A 8 3.60 5.58 25.01
CA GLY A 8 4.65 6.39 24.39
C GLY A 8 6.09 5.94 24.70
N THR A 9 6.26 4.71 25.21
CA THR A 9 7.59 4.16 25.60
C THR A 9 8.20 3.26 24.52
N ALA A 10 7.46 2.98 23.45
CA ALA A 10 7.94 2.27 22.27
C ALA A 10 7.17 2.76 21.04
N ALA A 11 7.74 2.58 19.85
CA ALA A 11 6.99 2.70 18.61
C ALA A 11 6.68 1.30 18.07
N VAL A 12 5.44 1.07 17.64
CA VAL A 12 5.02 -0.20 17.04
C VAL A 12 4.44 0.11 15.66
N TYR A 13 4.95 -0.60 14.65
CA TYR A 13 4.53 -0.45 13.27
C TYR A 13 3.98 -1.77 12.73
N PHE A 14 2.89 -1.69 11.98
CA PHE A 14 2.41 -2.80 11.15
C PHE A 14 2.95 -2.61 9.74
N ALA A 15 3.78 -3.55 9.28
CA ALA A 15 4.34 -3.53 7.94
C ALA A 15 3.62 -4.55 7.04
N ASP A 16 3.27 -4.14 5.82
CA ASP A 16 2.65 -5.00 4.82
C ASP A 16 2.95 -4.50 3.40
N ALA A 17 2.73 -5.37 2.43
CA ALA A 17 2.89 -5.07 1.01
C ALA A 17 1.56 -5.15 0.26
N ALA A 18 1.33 -4.18 -0.64
CA ALA A 18 0.18 -4.15 -1.50
C ALA A 18 0.59 -4.07 -2.97
N HIS A 19 -0.20 -4.70 -3.85
CA HIS A 19 0.02 -4.70 -5.29
C HIS A 19 -1.20 -4.13 -6.06
N PRO A 20 -1.52 -2.83 -5.93
CA PRO A 20 -2.62 -2.24 -6.67
C PRO A 20 -2.45 -2.43 -8.17
N THR A 21 -3.53 -2.81 -8.83
CA THR A 21 -3.59 -2.94 -10.29
C THR A 21 -4.64 -1.97 -10.82
N HIS A 22 -4.32 -1.28 -11.91
CA HIS A 22 -5.28 -0.39 -12.53
C HIS A 22 -6.46 -1.18 -13.12
N ASN A 23 -7.69 -0.75 -12.82
CA ASN A 23 -8.93 -1.32 -13.37
C ASN A 23 -9.07 -2.85 -13.22
N THR A 24 -8.85 -3.39 -12.02
CA THR A 24 -9.05 -4.82 -11.73
C THR A 24 -10.47 -5.32 -12.00
N ARG A 25 -11.46 -4.42 -11.98
CA ARG A 25 -12.87 -4.70 -12.26
C ARG A 25 -13.55 -3.49 -12.87
N ALA A 26 -14.37 -3.68 -13.91
CA ALA A 26 -15.32 -2.66 -14.36
C ALA A 26 -16.44 -2.51 -13.31
N THR A 27 -16.60 -1.30 -12.76
CA THR A 27 -17.58 -1.03 -11.70
C THR A 27 -18.93 -0.65 -12.27
N HIS A 28 -19.03 0.45 -13.01
CA HIS A 28 -20.28 0.93 -13.58
C HIS A 28 -20.06 1.55 -14.97
N VAL A 29 -20.97 1.25 -15.90
CA VAL A 29 -21.00 1.85 -17.24
C VAL A 29 -22.41 2.36 -17.48
N TRP A 30 -22.52 3.62 -17.89
CA TRP A 30 -23.76 4.14 -18.47
C TRP A 30 -23.89 3.64 -19.91
N THR A 31 -24.87 2.78 -20.14
CA THR A 31 -25.24 2.24 -21.46
C THR A 31 -26.75 2.19 -21.59
N ALA A 32 -27.25 2.29 -22.83
CA ALA A 32 -28.67 2.17 -23.09
C ALA A 32 -29.18 0.78 -22.65
N THR A 33 -30.38 0.72 -22.08
CA THR A 33 -31.00 -0.52 -21.63
C THR A 33 -31.09 -1.52 -22.79
N GLY A 34 -30.56 -2.73 -22.59
CA GLY A 34 -30.54 -3.78 -23.60
C GLY A 34 -29.40 -3.70 -24.62
N GLN A 35 -28.57 -2.65 -24.61
CA GLN A 35 -27.42 -2.51 -25.50
C GLN A 35 -26.14 -3.04 -24.85
N GLN A 36 -25.54 -4.04 -25.48
CA GLN A 36 -24.22 -4.56 -25.10
C GLN A 36 -23.14 -3.56 -25.49
N ARG A 37 -22.17 -3.36 -24.60
CA ARG A 37 -21.00 -2.52 -24.87
C ARG A 37 -19.73 -3.33 -24.61
N PRO A 38 -18.82 -3.44 -25.58
CA PRO A 38 -17.59 -4.20 -25.38
C PRO A 38 -16.75 -3.55 -24.29
N MET A 39 -16.32 -4.34 -23.32
CA MET A 39 -15.34 -3.93 -22.33
C MET A 39 -13.96 -4.03 -22.98
N LEU A 40 -13.40 -2.89 -23.35
CA LEU A 40 -12.06 -2.84 -23.92
C LEU A 40 -11.05 -3.23 -22.83
N THR A 41 -10.10 -4.10 -23.19
CA THR A 41 -8.95 -4.37 -22.34
C THR A 41 -8.11 -3.10 -22.26
N VAL A 42 -8.02 -2.50 -21.08
CA VAL A 42 -7.10 -1.38 -20.85
C VAL A 42 -5.65 -1.89 -20.73
N SER A 43 -4.69 -1.04 -21.07
CA SER A 43 -3.25 -1.31 -20.95
C SER A 43 -2.73 -1.43 -19.51
N GLY A 44 -3.61 -1.33 -18.51
CA GLY A 44 -3.31 -1.29 -17.07
C GLY A 44 -2.79 -2.60 -16.47
N ARG A 45 -1.93 -3.33 -17.18
CA ARG A 45 -1.17 -4.47 -16.65
C ARG A 45 -0.01 -4.06 -15.76
N GLU A 46 0.36 -2.78 -15.78
CA GLU A 46 1.30 -2.24 -14.80
C GLU A 46 0.67 -2.31 -13.41
N ARG A 47 1.44 -2.90 -12.50
CA ARG A 47 1.12 -2.98 -11.08
C ARG A 47 2.01 -1.99 -10.37
N VAL A 48 1.45 -1.27 -9.44
CA VAL A 48 2.24 -0.55 -8.45
C VAL A 48 2.56 -1.56 -7.34
N ASN A 49 3.79 -1.60 -6.85
CA ASN A 49 4.10 -2.37 -5.63
C ASN A 49 4.48 -1.40 -4.53
N LEU A 50 3.75 -1.50 -3.43
CA LEU A 50 3.89 -0.67 -2.26
C LEU A 50 4.36 -1.57 -1.12
N ASN A 51 5.49 -1.23 -0.50
CA ASN A 51 5.92 -1.82 0.76
C ASN A 51 5.81 -0.73 1.83
N ALA A 52 4.94 -0.90 2.81
CA ALA A 52 4.60 0.18 3.73
C ALA A 52 4.58 -0.27 5.19
N ALA A 53 4.79 0.69 6.08
CA ALA A 53 4.66 0.51 7.53
C ALA A 53 3.77 1.61 8.12
N LEU A 54 2.79 1.23 8.92
CA LEU A 54 1.85 2.14 9.57
C LEU A 54 2.02 2.12 11.08
N ASN A 55 2.11 3.29 11.72
CA ASN A 55 2.18 3.38 13.17
C ASN A 55 0.88 2.86 13.81
N ALA A 56 1.01 2.00 14.81
CA ALA A 56 -0.12 1.33 15.46
C ALA A 56 -1.00 2.26 16.29
N VAL A 57 -0.48 3.40 16.75
CA VAL A 57 -1.18 4.38 17.58
C VAL A 57 -1.58 5.61 16.76
N VAL A 58 -0.70 6.07 15.85
CA VAL A 58 -0.93 7.22 14.97
C VAL A 58 -1.11 6.74 13.52
N ALA A 59 -2.31 6.27 13.20
CA ALA A 59 -2.63 5.66 11.90
C ALA A 59 -2.57 6.60 10.68
N THR A 60 -2.16 7.86 10.86
CA THR A 60 -1.97 8.84 9.78
C THR A 60 -0.51 9.00 9.35
N GLU A 61 0.41 8.22 9.93
CA GLU A 61 1.85 8.26 9.62
C GLU A 61 2.31 6.99 8.88
N PRO A 62 2.04 6.88 7.57
CA PRO A 62 2.57 5.79 6.75
C PRO A 62 3.99 6.10 6.28
N TYR A 63 4.87 5.10 6.39
CA TYR A 63 6.13 5.05 5.67
C TYR A 63 5.95 4.14 4.45
N LEU A 64 6.43 4.58 3.29
CA LEU A 64 6.18 3.91 2.02
C LEU A 64 7.45 3.82 1.18
N ASP A 65 7.74 2.61 0.71
CA ASP A 65 8.68 2.33 -0.38
C ASP A 65 7.87 1.82 -1.59
N GLU A 66 7.68 2.69 -2.59
CA GLU A 66 7.19 2.27 -3.90
C GLU A 66 8.36 1.63 -4.66
N THR A 67 8.15 0.41 -5.15
CA THR A 67 9.23 -0.42 -5.71
C THR A 67 8.75 -1.24 -6.89
N ASP A 68 9.66 -1.61 -7.78
CA ASP A 68 9.37 -2.54 -8.88
C ASP A 68 9.03 -3.95 -8.36
N CYS A 69 9.56 -4.31 -7.18
CA CYS A 69 9.31 -5.59 -6.53
C CYS A 69 9.56 -5.49 -5.01
N VAL A 70 8.69 -6.10 -4.22
CA VAL A 70 8.88 -6.24 -2.78
C VAL A 70 9.82 -7.41 -2.52
N ASN A 71 10.97 -7.12 -1.93
CA ASN A 71 12.06 -8.05 -1.67
C ASN A 71 12.86 -7.58 -0.45
N ALA A 72 13.94 -8.30 -0.11
CA ALA A 72 14.76 -7.96 1.05
C ALA A 72 15.35 -6.54 0.98
N GLN A 73 15.67 -6.04 -0.21
CA GLN A 73 16.26 -4.72 -0.43
C GLN A 73 15.23 -3.60 -0.23
N SER A 74 14.01 -3.73 -0.77
CA SER A 74 12.94 -2.77 -0.50
C SER A 74 12.51 -2.78 0.96
N THR A 75 12.41 -3.95 1.60
CA THR A 75 12.13 -4.03 3.05
C THR A 75 13.22 -3.38 3.89
N ARG A 76 14.50 -3.56 3.49
CA ARG A 76 15.60 -2.86 4.16
C ARG A 76 15.47 -1.34 4.06
N ARG A 77 15.18 -0.80 2.87
CA ARG A 77 14.96 0.65 2.68
C ARG A 77 13.82 1.17 3.55
N LEU A 78 12.71 0.44 3.62
CA LEU A 78 11.59 0.80 4.49
C LEU A 78 12.01 0.87 5.96
N TYR A 79 12.80 -0.09 6.43
CA TYR A 79 13.29 -0.08 7.82
C TYR A 79 14.35 0.99 8.07
N GLU A 80 15.19 1.30 7.10
CA GLU A 80 16.12 2.45 7.18
C GLU A 80 15.34 3.76 7.35
N GLN A 81 14.23 3.97 6.61
CA GLN A 81 13.35 5.13 6.82
C GLN A 81 12.75 5.18 8.24
N LEU A 82 12.32 4.02 8.77
CA LEU A 82 11.78 3.96 10.13
C LEU A 82 12.85 4.26 11.19
N LEU A 83 14.08 3.76 11.01
CA LEU A 83 15.19 4.03 11.93
C LEU A 83 15.62 5.50 11.88
N GLU A 84 15.58 6.13 10.70
CA GLU A 84 15.88 7.57 10.57
C GLU A 84 14.82 8.44 11.26
N ALA A 85 13.55 8.04 11.20
CA ALA A 85 12.47 8.73 11.90
C ALA A 85 12.49 8.54 13.43
N HIS A 86 13.15 7.49 13.91
CA HIS A 86 13.25 7.12 15.34
C HIS A 86 14.71 6.79 15.72
N PRO A 87 15.60 7.80 15.78
CA PRO A 87 17.02 7.60 16.07
C PRO A 87 17.32 7.09 17.48
#